data_AF-A0A8T4B3X2-F1
#
_entry.id   AF-A0A8T4B3X2-F1
#
_cell.length_a   1.000
_cell.length_b   1.000
_cell.length_c   1.000
_cell.angle_alpha   90.00
_cell.angle_beta   90.00
_cell.angle_gamma   90.00
#
_symmetry.space_group_name_H-M   'P 1'
#
loop_
_entity.id
_entity.type
_entity.pdbx_description
1 polymer ?
#
loop_
_entity_poly.entity_id
_entity_poly.type
_entity_poly.pdbx_seq_one_letter_code
_entity_poly.pdbx_strand_id
1 'polypeptide(L)'
;MSERQAELSVEMRRFNVLPIARPFTVRFVGYLLVYEMGVLLLFRLLLPFIEYTFLLYLLIIALSIGGGLYFYRRAPMLNIPLAVNMNHPFMSDAELGNAMVMVQFSDGAWADIGKGRVRLTADELMGGTLLIRDDDDYTVIGHFSHRQQSHPWLKRFVILINQAIALRDAVNGDEDTIEDAREREAIDYGLLERSWLEVDENLEIEPEGIFSKLRRE
;
A
#
# COMPACT_ATOMS: atom_id res chain seq x y z
N MET A 1 -17.72 8.24 10.57
CA MET A 1 -17.68 8.45 9.11
C MET A 1 -16.47 9.32 8.79
N SER A 2 -15.57 8.87 7.92
CA SER A 2 -14.48 9.73 7.41
C SER A 2 -15.09 10.86 6.57
N GLU A 3 -14.72 12.09 6.88
CA GLU A 3 -15.20 13.27 6.17
C GLU A 3 -14.53 13.33 4.79
N ARG A 4 -15.31 13.08 3.72
CA ARG A 4 -14.80 13.16 2.35
C ARG A 4 -14.83 14.61 1.89
N GLN A 5 -13.68 15.12 1.48
CA GLN A 5 -13.51 16.48 0.96
C GLN A 5 -13.26 16.42 -0.55
N ALA A 6 -13.97 17.25 -1.31
CA ALA A 6 -13.78 17.34 -2.76
C ALA A 6 -12.40 17.92 -3.13
N GLU A 7 -11.87 18.80 -2.26
CA GLU A 7 -10.58 19.45 -2.45
C GLU A 7 -9.58 19.04 -1.37
N LEU A 8 -8.31 18.98 -1.76
CA LEU A 8 -7.22 18.71 -0.83
C LEU A 8 -7.01 19.95 0.05
N SER A 9 -6.98 19.79 1.37
CA SER A 9 -6.76 20.91 2.29
C SER A 9 -5.40 21.59 2.05
N VAL A 10 -5.32 22.89 2.35
CA VAL A 10 -4.18 23.75 1.98
C VAL A 10 -2.85 23.28 2.59
N GLU A 11 -2.91 22.64 3.75
CA GLU A 11 -1.76 22.11 4.49
C GLU A 11 -1.22 20.79 3.93
N MET A 12 -2.01 20.11 3.10
CA MET A 12 -1.67 18.81 2.56
C MET A 12 -0.85 18.93 1.27
N ARG A 13 0.09 18.01 1.13
CA ARG A 13 0.96 17.88 -0.04
C ARG A 13 0.80 16.49 -0.63
N ARG A 14 0.61 16.45 -1.94
CA ARG A 14 0.54 15.18 -2.69
C ARG A 14 1.89 14.49 -2.68
N PHE A 15 1.85 13.15 -2.69
CA PHE A 15 3.05 12.32 -2.61
C PHE A 15 4.09 12.65 -3.68
N ASN A 16 3.66 12.98 -4.90
CA ASN A 16 4.55 13.28 -6.03
C ASN A 16 5.41 14.55 -5.85
N VAL A 17 5.04 15.46 -4.94
CA VAL A 17 5.82 16.67 -4.64
C VAL A 17 6.83 16.43 -3.51
N LEU A 18 6.67 15.35 -2.75
CA LEU A 18 7.48 15.05 -1.57
C LEU A 18 8.94 14.72 -1.96
N PRO A 19 9.92 15.02 -1.10
CA PRO A 19 11.32 14.68 -1.34
C PRO A 19 11.52 13.16 -1.52
N ILE A 20 10.75 12.35 -0.79
CA ILE A 20 10.79 10.88 -0.90
C ILE A 20 10.36 10.35 -2.28
N ALA A 21 9.61 11.13 -3.06
CA ALA A 21 9.16 10.74 -4.39
C ALA A 21 10.16 11.04 -5.51
N ARG A 22 11.21 11.84 -5.25
CA ARG A 22 12.28 12.18 -6.22
C ARG A 22 12.91 10.98 -6.94
N PRO A 23 13.23 9.84 -6.30
CA PRO A 23 13.78 8.70 -7.03
C PRO A 23 12.83 8.15 -8.11
N PHE A 24 11.51 8.22 -7.90
CA PHE A 24 10.54 7.77 -8.91
C PHE A 24 10.48 8.73 -10.10
N THR A 25 10.52 10.04 -9.85
CA THR A 25 10.52 11.05 -10.92
C THR A 25 11.82 10.98 -11.72
N VAL A 26 12.97 10.81 -11.08
CA VAL A 26 14.27 10.67 -11.76
C VAL A 26 14.29 9.42 -12.63
N ARG A 27 13.82 8.27 -12.12
CA ARG A 27 13.72 7.04 -12.92
C ARG A 27 12.80 7.22 -14.14
N PHE A 28 11.67 7.88 -13.96
CA PHE A 28 10.75 8.19 -15.06
C PHE A 28 11.41 9.06 -16.14
N VAL A 29 12.08 10.16 -15.73
CA VAL A 29 12.82 11.02 -16.66
C VAL A 29 13.91 10.23 -17.37
N GLY A 30 14.62 9.34 -16.67
CA GLY A 30 15.60 8.44 -17.29
C GLY A 30 15.00 7.56 -18.40
N TYR A 31 13.85 6.92 -18.15
CA TYR A 31 13.17 6.14 -19.18
C TYR A 31 12.72 6.99 -20.37
N LEU A 32 12.21 8.20 -20.10
CA LEU A 32 11.79 9.12 -21.15
C LEU A 32 12.99 9.58 -22.00
N LEU A 33 14.14 9.88 -21.39
CA LEU A 33 15.35 10.25 -22.12
C LEU A 33 15.87 9.11 -23.00
N VAL A 34 15.86 7.87 -22.51
CA VAL A 34 16.24 6.69 -23.31
C VAL A 34 15.29 6.51 -24.48
N TYR A 35 13.99 6.69 -24.26
CA TYR A 35 12.99 6.65 -25.32
C TYR A 35 13.27 7.71 -26.39
N GLU A 36 13.41 8.97 -26.00
CA GLU A 36 13.67 10.08 -26.93
C GLU A 36 14.98 9.88 -27.71
N MET A 37 16.04 9.37 -27.06
CA MET A 37 17.27 8.99 -27.75
C MET A 37 17.03 7.91 -28.82
N GLY A 38 16.18 6.93 -28.54
CA GLY A 38 15.76 5.92 -29.52
C GLY A 38 15.00 6.52 -30.69
N VAL A 39 14.10 7.48 -30.43
CA VAL A 39 13.36 8.21 -31.48
C VAL A 39 14.31 9.01 -32.37
N LEU A 40 15.27 9.73 -31.78
CA LEU A 40 16.27 10.49 -32.52
C LEU A 40 17.20 9.60 -33.34
N LEU A 41 17.59 8.44 -32.81
CA LEU A 41 18.38 7.46 -33.54
C LEU A 41 17.61 6.90 -34.74
N LEU A 42 16.32 6.57 -34.56
CA LEU A 42 15.44 6.14 -35.65
C LEU A 42 15.32 7.23 -36.72
N PHE A 43 15.11 8.48 -36.31
CA PHE A 43 15.06 9.62 -37.23
C PHE A 43 16.35 9.73 -38.06
N ARG A 44 17.51 9.65 -37.40
CA ARG A 44 18.81 9.74 -38.08
C ARG A 44 19.04 8.64 -39.10
N LEU A 45 18.53 7.44 -38.83
CA LEU A 45 18.62 6.26 -39.68
C LEU A 45 17.68 6.34 -40.89
N LEU A 46 16.50 6.94 -40.74
CA LEU A 46 15.51 7.08 -41.82
C LEU A 46 15.80 8.24 -42.78
N LEU A 47 16.53 9.26 -42.31
CA LEU A 47 16.86 10.47 -43.06
C LEU A 47 17.43 10.23 -44.49
N PRO A 48 18.36 9.27 -44.73
CA PRO A 48 18.88 9.03 -46.08
C PRO A 48 17.93 8.28 -47.03
N PHE A 49 16.85 7.68 -46.52
CA PHE A 49 15.93 6.86 -47.32
C PHE A 49 14.63 7.59 -47.71
N ILE A 50 14.36 8.74 -47.09
CA ILE A 50 13.09 9.45 -47.23
C ILE A 50 13.34 10.83 -47.83
N GLU A 51 12.88 11.02 -49.07
CA GLU A 51 12.99 12.31 -49.77
C GLU A 51 12.07 13.39 -49.17
N TYR A 52 10.92 12.98 -48.60
CA TYR A 52 9.95 13.87 -47.96
C TYR A 52 10.33 14.22 -46.51
N THR A 53 11.42 14.98 -46.35
CA THR A 53 11.97 15.34 -45.04
C THR A 53 10.96 16.06 -44.12
N PHE A 54 10.09 16.91 -44.66
CA PHE A 54 9.07 17.61 -43.88
C PHE A 54 8.06 16.66 -43.20
N LEU A 55 7.56 15.65 -43.94
CA LEU A 55 6.62 14.67 -43.38
C LEU A 55 7.30 13.80 -42.32
N LEU A 56 8.60 13.48 -42.52
CA LEU A 56 9.39 12.75 -41.54
C LEU A 56 9.54 13.54 -40.23
N TYR A 57 9.77 14.85 -40.28
CA TYR A 57 9.81 15.68 -39.07
C TYR A 57 8.48 15.66 -38.31
N LEU A 58 7.34 15.80 -39.01
CA LEU A 58 6.02 15.74 -38.36
C LEU A 58 5.77 14.38 -37.70
N LEU A 59 6.16 13.28 -38.36
CA LEU A 59 6.03 11.93 -37.80
C LEU A 59 6.85 11.79 -36.51
N ILE A 60 8.09 12.29 -36.50
CA ILE A 60 8.96 12.20 -35.32
C ILE A 60 8.43 13.04 -34.16
N ILE A 61 7.93 14.25 -34.43
CA ILE A 61 7.30 15.08 -33.40
C ILE A 61 6.07 14.37 -32.83
N ALA A 62 5.22 13.80 -33.69
CA ALA A 62 4.05 13.05 -33.25
C ALA A 62 4.44 11.81 -32.42
N LEU A 63 5.51 11.11 -32.81
CA LEU A 63 6.01 9.95 -32.09
C LEU A 63 6.60 10.33 -30.72
N SER A 64 7.39 11.40 -30.64
CA SER A 64 7.92 11.93 -29.38
C SER A 64 6.80 12.34 -28.42
N ILE A 65 5.88 13.21 -28.85
CA ILE A 65 4.76 13.67 -28.01
C ILE A 65 3.84 12.49 -27.62
N GLY A 66 3.48 11.65 -28.59
CA GLY A 66 2.59 10.50 -28.37
C GLY A 66 3.20 9.46 -27.45
N GLY A 67 4.48 9.14 -27.63
CA GLY A 67 5.24 8.24 -26.78
C GLY A 67 5.42 8.79 -25.37
N GLY A 68 5.82 10.05 -25.23
CA GLY A 68 5.92 10.72 -23.94
C GLY A 68 4.60 10.69 -23.17
N LEU A 69 3.49 11.02 -23.83
CA LEU A 69 2.14 10.95 -23.23
C LEU A 69 1.76 9.51 -22.85
N TYR A 70 2.10 8.53 -23.68
CA TYR A 70 1.86 7.12 -23.40
C TYR A 70 2.60 6.65 -22.14
N PHE A 71 3.90 6.96 -22.04
CA PHE A 71 4.70 6.64 -20.86
C PHE A 71 4.19 7.34 -19.61
N TYR A 72 3.85 8.63 -19.71
CA TYR A 72 3.29 9.38 -18.60
C TYR A 72 1.98 8.77 -18.07
N ARG A 73 1.05 8.41 -18.97
CA ARG A 73 -0.22 7.75 -18.60
C ARG A 73 -0.03 6.37 -17.99
N ARG A 74 1.03 5.66 -18.39
CA ARG A 74 1.41 4.35 -17.83
C ARG A 74 2.37 4.43 -16.65
N ALA A 75 2.70 5.62 -16.16
CA ALA A 75 3.59 5.83 -15.02
C ALA A 75 2.78 5.95 -13.70
N PRO A 76 2.40 4.82 -13.08
CA PRO A 76 1.60 4.75 -11.85
C PRO A 76 2.22 5.54 -10.68
N MET A 77 3.56 5.53 -10.58
CA MET A 77 4.30 6.06 -9.43
C MET A 77 4.41 7.59 -9.48
N LEU A 78 4.02 8.21 -10.59
CA LEU A 78 3.88 9.67 -10.67
C LEU A 78 2.55 10.15 -10.11
N ASN A 79 1.54 9.28 -10.09
CA ASN A 79 0.16 9.60 -9.72
C ASN A 79 -0.29 8.70 -8.56
N ILE A 80 0.48 8.70 -7.49
CA ILE A 80 0.15 7.96 -6.27
C ILE A 80 -1.00 8.70 -5.56
N PRO A 81 -2.13 8.04 -5.25
CA PRO A 81 -3.31 8.67 -4.66
C PRO A 81 -3.15 8.88 -3.15
N LEU A 82 -2.08 9.56 -2.74
CA LEU A 82 -1.69 9.77 -1.35
C LEU A 82 -1.27 11.23 -1.15
N ALA A 83 -1.71 11.81 -0.04
CA ALA A 83 -1.28 13.12 0.42
C ALA A 83 -1.04 13.11 1.93
N VAL A 84 -0.07 13.89 2.36
CA VAL A 84 0.33 14.01 3.76
C VAL A 84 0.54 15.48 4.12
N ASN A 85 0.41 15.82 5.40
CA ASN A 85 0.68 17.18 5.86
C ASN A 85 2.19 17.42 6.07
N MET A 86 2.54 18.66 6.43
CA MET A 86 3.93 19.07 6.68
C MET A 86 4.59 18.32 7.85
N ASN A 87 3.80 17.85 8.81
CA ASN A 87 4.28 17.19 10.02
C ASN A 87 4.57 15.69 9.81
N HIS A 88 4.24 15.14 8.63
CA HIS A 88 4.48 13.74 8.34
C HIS A 88 5.98 13.48 8.04
N PRO A 89 6.56 12.35 8.49
CA PRO A 89 7.97 11.98 8.24
C PRO A 89 8.38 11.86 6.76
N PHE A 90 7.46 12.03 5.81
CA PHE A 90 7.79 12.06 4.39
C PHE A 90 8.25 13.44 3.91
N MET A 91 8.02 14.49 4.71
CA MET A 91 8.41 15.86 4.40
C MET A 91 9.74 16.24 5.06
N SER A 92 9.87 16.02 6.36
CA SER A 92 11.08 16.31 7.13
C SER A 92 11.05 15.56 8.46
N ASP A 93 12.23 15.40 9.08
CA ASP A 93 12.38 14.79 10.40
C ASP A 93 11.93 15.71 11.56
N ALA A 94 11.48 16.93 11.25
CA ALA A 94 11.03 17.90 12.26
C ALA A 94 9.55 17.69 12.59
N GLU A 95 9.30 17.07 13.75
CA GLU A 95 7.97 16.81 14.31
C GLU A 95 7.43 18.08 14.99
N LEU A 96 6.65 18.90 14.27
CA LEU A 96 6.08 20.15 14.79
C LEU A 96 4.60 20.02 15.21
N GLY A 97 3.97 18.86 15.02
CA GLY A 97 2.57 18.62 15.40
C GLY A 97 2.01 17.30 14.87
N ASN A 98 0.68 17.14 14.91
CA ASN A 98 0.03 15.89 14.48
C ASN A 98 0.22 15.65 12.98
N ALA A 99 0.60 14.43 12.61
CA ALA A 99 0.66 13.96 11.24
C ALA A 99 -0.74 13.54 10.75
N MET A 100 -1.03 13.80 9.47
CA MET A 100 -2.29 13.45 8.80
C MET A 100 -2.03 12.80 7.45
N VAL A 101 -2.86 11.83 7.09
CA VAL A 101 -2.76 11.05 5.85
C VAL A 101 -4.12 11.03 5.14
N MET A 102 -4.16 11.49 3.89
CA MET A 102 -5.35 11.43 3.05
C MET A 102 -5.10 10.59 1.80
N VAL A 103 -6.14 9.93 1.34
CA VAL A 103 -6.14 9.13 0.10
C VAL A 103 -7.15 9.68 -0.88
N GLN A 104 -6.75 9.69 -2.16
CA GLN A 104 -7.64 10.05 -3.25
C GLN A 104 -8.39 8.82 -3.75
N PHE A 105 -9.70 8.94 -3.89
CA PHE A 105 -10.57 7.91 -4.44
C PHE A 105 -10.80 8.08 -5.94
N SER A 106 -11.48 7.12 -6.56
CA SER A 106 -11.67 7.10 -8.01
C SER A 106 -12.53 8.25 -8.53
N ASP A 107 -13.36 8.83 -7.67
CA ASP A 107 -14.19 10.02 -7.91
C ASP A 107 -13.38 11.33 -7.83
N GLY A 108 -12.10 11.24 -7.45
CA GLY A 108 -11.21 12.38 -7.27
C GLY A 108 -11.28 13.02 -5.89
N ALA A 109 -12.23 12.59 -5.04
CA ALA A 109 -12.38 13.09 -3.69
C ALA A 109 -11.25 12.57 -2.79
N TRP A 110 -10.90 13.37 -1.79
CA TRP A 110 -9.93 13.01 -0.76
C TRP A 110 -10.66 12.66 0.51
N ALA A 111 -10.21 11.61 1.20
CA ALA A 111 -10.70 11.34 2.55
C ALA A 111 -9.56 10.99 3.48
N ASP A 112 -9.73 11.36 4.75
CA ASP A 112 -8.86 10.89 5.81
C ASP A 112 -9.09 9.40 6.03
N ILE A 113 -8.02 8.63 6.11
CA ILE A 113 -8.10 7.20 6.35
C ILE A 113 -8.50 6.94 7.80
N GLY A 114 -8.23 7.82 8.76
CA GLY A 114 -8.44 7.54 10.18
C GLY A 114 -7.48 6.47 10.74
N LYS A 115 -7.82 5.85 11.88
CA LYS A 115 -6.94 4.91 12.62
C LYS A 115 -6.98 3.48 12.07
N GLY A 116 -5.84 2.79 12.04
CA GLY A 116 -5.77 1.40 11.57
C GLY A 116 -5.37 1.25 10.10
N ARG A 117 -4.91 0.04 9.74
CA ARG A 117 -4.39 -0.28 8.40
C ARG A 117 -5.53 -0.45 7.39
N VAL A 118 -5.18 -0.42 6.11
CA VAL A 118 -6.13 -0.58 5.01
C VAL A 118 -5.81 -1.78 4.12
N ARG A 119 -6.87 -2.35 3.53
CA ARG A 119 -6.80 -3.44 2.56
C ARG A 119 -7.67 -3.14 1.35
N LEU A 120 -7.46 -3.91 0.28
CA LEU A 120 -8.28 -3.85 -0.93
C LEU A 120 -9.28 -4.99 -0.92
N THR A 121 -10.49 -4.74 -1.38
CA THR A 121 -11.46 -5.78 -1.75
C THR A 121 -12.08 -5.47 -3.11
N ALA A 122 -12.60 -6.47 -3.80
CA ALA A 122 -13.30 -6.27 -5.07
C ALA A 122 -14.63 -5.55 -4.84
N ASP A 123 -14.97 -4.60 -5.72
CA ASP A 123 -16.32 -4.03 -5.76
C ASP A 123 -17.20 -4.90 -6.67
N GLU A 124 -18.16 -5.63 -6.10
CA GLU A 124 -19.08 -6.47 -6.88
C GLU A 124 -20.20 -5.66 -7.55
N LEU A 125 -20.50 -4.45 -7.05
CA LEU A 125 -21.62 -3.64 -7.54
C LEU A 125 -21.20 -2.78 -8.73
N MET A 126 -20.15 -1.97 -8.55
CA MET A 126 -19.68 -1.04 -9.59
C MET A 126 -18.52 -1.62 -10.41
N GLY A 127 -17.97 -2.76 -10.00
CA GLY A 127 -16.73 -3.29 -10.53
C GLY A 127 -15.51 -2.48 -10.05
N GLY A 128 -14.34 -3.12 -10.07
CA GLY A 128 -13.10 -2.46 -9.63
C GLY A 128 -12.72 -2.86 -8.21
N THR A 129 -12.25 -1.90 -7.41
CA THR A 129 -11.65 -2.16 -6.10
C THR A 129 -12.05 -1.11 -5.07
N LEU A 130 -12.51 -1.58 -3.91
CA LEU A 130 -12.78 -0.79 -2.71
C LEU A 130 -11.55 -0.76 -1.79
N LEU A 131 -11.38 0.36 -1.07
CA LEU A 131 -10.49 0.45 0.08
C LEU A 131 -11.31 0.24 1.36
N ILE A 132 -10.89 -0.72 2.17
CA ILE A 132 -11.51 -1.06 3.46
C ILE A 132 -10.50 -0.89 4.57
N ARG A 133 -10.98 -0.64 5.79
CA ARG A 133 -10.16 -0.73 6.99
C ARG A 133 -9.94 -2.21 7.34
N ASP A 134 -8.75 -2.50 7.87
CA ASP A 134 -8.39 -3.81 8.44
C ASP A 134 -8.75 -3.82 9.92
N ASP A 135 -10.04 -3.61 10.20
CA ASP A 135 -10.68 -3.73 11.51
C ASP A 135 -11.61 -4.96 11.51
N ASP A 136 -12.13 -5.34 12.68
CA ASP A 136 -13.04 -6.49 12.82
C ASP A 136 -14.31 -6.34 11.95
N ASP A 137 -14.74 -5.09 11.72
CA ASP A 137 -15.93 -4.75 10.94
C ASP A 137 -15.67 -4.60 9.43
N TYR A 138 -14.42 -4.67 8.98
CA TYR A 138 -13.99 -4.42 7.60
C TYR A 138 -14.62 -3.17 6.98
N THR A 139 -14.58 -2.06 7.73
CA THR A 139 -15.33 -0.84 7.40
C THR A 139 -14.93 -0.31 6.01
N VAL A 140 -15.91 -0.16 5.11
CA VAL A 140 -15.67 0.38 3.76
C VAL A 140 -15.37 1.87 3.82
N ILE A 141 -14.21 2.27 3.31
CA ILE A 141 -13.79 3.67 3.25
C ILE A 141 -14.30 4.32 1.95
N GLY A 142 -14.14 3.64 0.82
CA GLY A 142 -14.62 4.13 -0.48
C GLY A 142 -14.10 3.36 -1.70
N HIS A 143 -14.61 3.72 -2.87
CA HIS A 143 -14.19 3.12 -4.14
C HIS A 143 -12.86 3.69 -4.61
N PHE A 144 -11.82 2.86 -4.59
CA PHE A 144 -10.43 3.29 -4.74
C PHE A 144 -10.00 3.37 -6.21
N SER A 145 -10.39 2.40 -7.02
CA SER A 145 -9.94 2.32 -8.42
C SER A 145 -10.85 1.44 -9.26
N HIS A 146 -11.11 1.87 -10.49
CA HIS A 146 -11.83 1.10 -11.51
C HIS A 146 -11.08 -0.16 -12.00
N ARG A 147 -9.79 -0.29 -11.67
CA ARG A 147 -9.02 -1.50 -11.98
C ARG A 147 -9.36 -2.63 -11.01
N GLN A 148 -9.17 -3.87 -11.45
CA GLN A 148 -9.34 -5.06 -10.62
C GLN A 148 -8.31 -5.10 -9.48
N GLN A 149 -8.71 -5.68 -8.35
CA GLN A 149 -7.91 -5.81 -7.13
C GLN A 149 -6.54 -6.48 -7.35
N SER A 150 -6.47 -7.43 -8.29
CA SER A 150 -5.25 -8.18 -8.63
C SER A 150 -4.17 -7.33 -9.31
N HIS A 151 -4.49 -6.09 -9.72
CA HIS A 151 -3.57 -5.24 -10.44
C HIS A 151 -2.34 -4.88 -9.58
N PRO A 152 -1.11 -5.29 -9.97
CA PRO A 152 0.11 -5.17 -9.15
C PRO A 152 0.39 -3.79 -8.54
N TRP A 153 -0.07 -2.74 -9.20
CA TRP A 153 0.13 -1.35 -8.78
C TRP A 153 -0.75 -0.96 -7.59
N LEU A 154 -1.97 -1.49 -7.51
CA LEU A 154 -2.87 -1.20 -6.39
C LEU A 154 -2.27 -1.76 -5.10
N LYS A 155 -1.69 -2.96 -5.16
CA LYS A 155 -0.95 -3.54 -4.03
C LYS A 155 0.19 -2.62 -3.57
N ARG A 156 0.96 -2.04 -4.50
CA ARG A 156 2.04 -1.09 -4.16
C ARG A 156 1.51 0.20 -3.54
N PHE A 157 0.39 0.73 -4.03
CA PHE A 157 -0.24 1.90 -3.44
C PHE A 157 -0.69 1.64 -1.99
N VAL A 158 -1.31 0.50 -1.74
CA VAL A 158 -1.74 0.11 -0.38
C VAL A 158 -0.57 -0.05 0.57
N ILE A 159 0.54 -0.65 0.10
CA ILE A 159 1.77 -0.75 0.90
C ILE A 159 2.27 0.65 1.29
N LEU A 160 2.34 1.58 0.33
CA LEU A 160 2.76 2.96 0.59
C LEU A 160 1.80 3.70 1.52
N ILE A 161 0.50 3.50 1.34
CA ILE A 161 -0.54 4.07 2.21
C ILE A 161 -0.37 3.53 3.64
N ASN A 162 -0.26 2.21 3.82
CA ASN A 162 -0.06 1.61 5.14
C ASN A 162 1.25 2.05 5.79
N GLN A 163 2.32 2.24 5.01
CA GLN A 163 3.56 2.82 5.51
C GLN A 163 3.38 4.26 5.99
N ALA A 164 2.63 5.08 5.25
CA ALA A 164 2.30 6.44 5.68
C ALA A 164 1.48 6.44 6.98
N ILE A 165 0.46 5.59 7.08
CA ILE A 165 -0.35 5.43 8.31
C ILE A 165 0.55 5.01 9.48
N ALA A 166 1.44 4.04 9.29
CA ALA A 166 2.35 3.59 10.35
C ALA A 166 3.27 4.71 10.86
N LEU A 167 3.84 5.50 9.95
CA LEU A 167 4.68 6.65 10.32
C LEU A 167 3.88 7.77 10.99
N ARG A 168 2.65 8.02 10.52
CA ARG A 168 1.72 8.94 11.16
C ARG A 168 1.42 8.53 12.60
N ASP A 169 1.10 7.25 12.82
CA ASP A 169 0.74 6.72 14.14
C ASP A 169 1.93 6.84 15.09
N ALA A 170 3.15 6.53 14.62
CA ALA A 170 4.38 6.68 15.39
C ALA A 170 4.62 8.14 15.85
N VAL A 171 4.40 9.12 14.97
CA VAL A 171 4.54 10.56 15.33
C VAL A 171 3.42 11.04 16.25
N ASN A 172 2.20 10.56 16.05
CA ASN A 172 1.06 10.96 16.86
C ASN A 172 1.01 10.29 18.24
N GLY A 173 1.93 9.34 18.52
CA GLY A 173 1.95 8.57 19.75
C GLY A 173 0.75 7.61 19.89
N ASP A 174 0.15 7.20 18.78
CA ASP A 174 -0.88 6.15 18.80
C ASP A 174 -0.18 4.80 19.09
N GLU A 175 -0.66 4.13 20.15
CA GLU A 175 -0.13 2.92 20.79
C GLU A 175 0.29 1.84 19.77
N ASP A 176 1.58 1.47 19.78
CA ASP A 176 2.10 0.38 18.95
C ASP A 176 1.61 -0.95 19.54
N THR A 177 0.73 -1.64 18.82
CA THR A 177 0.23 -2.97 19.25
C THR A 177 1.35 -3.99 19.41
N ILE A 178 2.52 -3.76 18.80
CA ILE A 178 3.74 -4.55 19.02
C ILE A 178 4.41 -4.21 20.35
N GLU A 179 4.47 -2.94 20.76
CA GLU A 179 5.00 -2.58 22.07
C GLU A 179 4.08 -3.07 23.19
N ASP A 180 2.76 -2.97 23.01
CA ASP A 180 1.78 -3.64 23.90
C ASP A 180 1.99 -5.15 23.97
N ALA A 181 2.25 -5.80 22.83
CA ALA A 181 2.55 -7.22 22.79
C ALA A 181 3.88 -7.53 23.50
N ARG A 182 4.91 -6.69 23.35
CA ARG A 182 6.18 -6.82 24.08
C ARG A 182 6.02 -6.58 25.56
N GLU A 183 5.21 -5.61 25.99
CA GLU A 183 4.91 -5.40 27.41
C GLU A 183 4.17 -6.61 27.98
N ARG A 184 3.24 -7.21 27.23
CA ARG A 184 2.59 -8.48 27.61
C ARG A 184 3.56 -9.67 27.62
N GLU A 185 4.53 -9.72 26.72
CA GLU A 185 5.62 -10.71 26.73
C GLU A 185 6.62 -10.46 27.87
N ALA A 186 6.85 -9.21 28.26
CA ALA A 186 7.69 -8.84 29.40
C ALA A 186 7.00 -9.16 30.74
N ILE A 187 5.65 -9.12 30.77
CA ILE A 187 4.81 -9.66 31.84
C ILE A 187 4.66 -11.19 31.63
N ASP A 188 5.76 -11.87 31.31
CA ASP A 188 5.82 -13.33 31.35
C ASP A 188 5.59 -13.77 32.80
N TYR A 189 4.46 -14.41 33.05
CA TYR A 189 4.20 -15.09 34.31
C TYR A 189 5.31 -16.12 34.47
N GLY A 190 6.30 -15.80 35.31
CA GLY A 190 7.44 -16.67 35.60
C GLY A 190 6.97 -18.12 35.74
N LEU A 191 7.56 -19.02 34.94
CA LEU A 191 7.20 -20.43 34.78
C LEU A 191 6.40 -20.94 35.97
N LEU A 192 5.12 -21.25 35.76
CA LEU A 192 4.36 -22.01 36.75
C LEU A 192 5.21 -23.25 37.11
N GLU A 193 5.67 -23.33 38.35
CA GLU A 193 6.45 -24.47 38.82
C GLU A 193 5.60 -25.72 38.61
N ARG A 194 5.94 -26.48 37.57
CA ARG A 194 5.18 -27.64 37.15
C ARG A 194 5.55 -28.77 38.12
N SER A 195 4.87 -28.84 39.25
CA SER A 195 4.90 -30.02 40.11
C SER A 195 4.18 -31.13 39.36
N TRP A 196 4.94 -31.97 38.64
CA TRP A 196 4.41 -33.24 38.18
C TRP A 196 3.97 -34.03 39.41
N LEU A 197 2.76 -34.61 39.36
CA LEU A 197 2.35 -35.58 40.37
C LEU A 197 3.36 -36.72 40.28
N GLU A 198 4.15 -36.94 41.33
CA GLU A 198 5.02 -38.10 41.41
C GLU A 198 4.16 -39.34 41.22
N VAL A 199 4.49 -40.16 40.22
CA VAL A 199 3.78 -41.39 39.94
C VAL A 199 4.04 -42.32 41.11
N ASP A 200 3.07 -42.49 41.99
CA ASP A 200 3.10 -43.51 43.03
C ASP A 200 3.18 -44.89 42.32
N GLU A 201 4.31 -45.58 42.45
CA GLU A 201 4.57 -46.89 41.80
C GLU A 201 3.56 -47.98 42.23
N ASN A 202 2.69 -47.70 43.20
CA ASN A 202 1.66 -48.61 43.69
C ASN A 202 0.25 -48.35 43.13
N LEU A 203 0.10 -47.50 42.11
CA LEU A 203 -1.21 -47.33 41.47
C LEU A 203 -1.54 -48.60 40.65
N GLU A 204 -2.18 -49.57 41.30
CA GLU A 204 -2.67 -50.81 40.68
C GLU A 204 -3.79 -50.45 39.70
N ILE A 205 -3.45 -50.31 38.41
CA ILE A 205 -4.42 -50.08 37.34
C ILE A 205 -5.14 -51.41 37.09
N GLU A 206 -6.34 -51.58 37.66
CA GLU A 206 -7.20 -52.73 37.34
C GLU A 206 -7.55 -52.72 35.83
N PRO A 207 -7.18 -53.76 35.05
CA PRO A 207 -7.42 -53.80 33.61
C PRO A 207 -8.84 -54.30 33.28
N GLU A 208 -9.86 -53.89 34.04
CA GLU A 208 -11.25 -54.26 33.78
C GLU A 208 -12.04 -53.09 33.17
N GLY A 209 -11.54 -52.60 32.03
CA GLY A 209 -12.18 -51.57 31.22
C GLY A 209 -12.39 -52.04 29.79
N ILE A 210 -13.65 -52.16 29.37
CA ILE A 210 -14.15 -52.42 28.00
C ILE A 210 -14.23 -53.91 27.57
N PHE A 211 -13.24 -54.77 27.86
CA PHE A 211 -13.25 -56.14 27.32
C PHE A 211 -14.16 -57.15 28.06
N SER A 212 -14.56 -56.89 29.31
CA SER A 212 -15.46 -57.81 30.06
C SER A 212 -16.93 -57.76 29.59
N LYS A 213 -17.32 -56.73 28.82
CA LYS A 213 -18.69 -56.59 28.27
C LYS A 213 -18.90 -57.23 26.89
N LEU A 214 -17.84 -57.73 26.24
CA LEU A 214 -17.89 -58.35 24.90
C LEU A 214 -17.94 -59.89 24.90
N ARG A 215 -17.88 -60.54 26.07
CA ARG A 215 -17.97 -61.99 26.20
C ARG A 215 -19.25 -62.39 26.97
N ARG A 216 -20.39 -62.20 26.33
CA ARG A 216 -21.64 -62.91 26.65
C ARG A 216 -22.36 -63.25 25.34
N GLU A 217 -21.98 -64.39 24.78
CA GLU A 217 -22.88 -65.31 24.08
C GLU A 217 -22.75 -66.66 24.78
#